data_AF-A6RDZ3-F1
#
_entry.id   AF-A6RDZ3-F1
#
_cell.length_a   1.000
_cell.length_b   1.000
_cell.length_c   1.000
_cell.angle_alpha   90.00
_cell.angle_beta   90.00
_cell.angle_gamma   90.00
#
_symmetry.space_group_name_H-M   'P 1'
#
loop_
_entity.id
_entity.type
_entity.pdbx_description
1 polymer ?
#
loop_
_entity_poly.entity_id
_entity_poly.type
_entity_poly.pdbx_seq_one_letter_code
_entity_poly.pdbx_strand_id
1 'polypeptide(L)'
;MALINRIASHVIEELDSKIAFAEHLKTIKESLENTQDKFLDGICDDDHDDVIPAYEELEDSQYEILELIEKTEFAMFETEAALHDLFTDNNVDSSVKTEISYCVKRYQAYLSKCDKEYVETHGSYTAGTEEENRADAEQ
;
A
#
# COMPACT_ATOMS: atom_id res chain seq x y z
N MET A 1 -15.52 -16.17 28.80
CA MET A 1 -16.07 -15.11 27.93
C MET A 1 -15.24 -13.83 28.00
N ALA A 2 -15.01 -13.19 29.16
CA ALA A 2 -14.28 -11.91 29.19
C ALA A 2 -12.87 -11.91 28.54
N LEU A 3 -12.10 -13.00 28.63
CA LEU A 3 -10.75 -13.06 28.06
C LEU A 3 -10.75 -13.07 26.53
N ILE A 4 -11.63 -13.85 25.88
CA ILE A 4 -11.64 -13.97 24.42
C ILE A 4 -12.12 -12.67 23.76
N ASN A 5 -13.07 -11.98 24.39
CA ASN A 5 -13.50 -10.65 23.94
C ASN A 5 -12.36 -9.62 24.03
N ARG A 6 -11.56 -9.66 25.11
CA ARG A 6 -10.37 -8.80 25.25
C ARG A 6 -9.31 -9.10 24.19
N ILE A 7 -9.09 -10.38 23.87
CA ILE A 7 -8.19 -10.77 22.78
C ILE A 7 -8.70 -10.19 21.46
N ALA A 8 -9.99 -10.37 21.15
CA ALA A 8 -10.58 -9.84 19.93
C ALA A 8 -10.47 -8.31 19.83
N SER A 9 -10.74 -7.56 20.91
CA SER A 9 -10.53 -6.11 20.93
C SER A 9 -9.08 -5.73 20.66
N HIS A 10 -8.11 -6.47 21.22
CA HIS A 10 -6.69 -6.20 20.97
C HIS A 10 -6.30 -6.45 19.50
N VAL A 11 -6.81 -7.53 18.89
CA VAL A 11 -6.55 -7.83 17.48
C VAL A 11 -7.21 -6.78 16.57
N ILE A 12 -8.38 -6.25 16.93
CA ILE A 12 -9.01 -5.12 16.22
C ILE A 12 -8.13 -3.87 16.28
N GLU A 13 -7.68 -3.49 17.48
CA GLU A 13 -6.79 -2.33 17.68
C GLU A 13 -5.47 -2.50 16.91
N GLU A 14 -4.93 -3.72 16.88
CA GLU A 14 -3.72 -4.04 16.14
C GLU A 14 -3.90 -3.84 14.63
N LEU A 15 -4.96 -4.38 14.02
CA LEU A 15 -5.22 -4.21 12.59
C LEU A 15 -5.41 -2.72 12.23
N ASP A 16 -6.17 -1.99 13.04
CA ASP A 16 -6.38 -0.55 12.85
C ASP A 16 -5.07 0.25 12.93
N SER A 17 -4.21 -0.09 13.91
CA SER A 17 -2.90 0.53 14.05
C SER A 17 -2.00 0.24 12.86
N LYS A 18 -2.03 -0.98 12.32
CA LYS A 18 -1.24 -1.34 11.13
C LYS A 18 -1.73 -0.58 9.90
N ILE A 19 -3.05 -0.50 9.68
CA ILE A 19 -3.63 0.30 8.57
C ILE A 19 -3.12 1.74 8.65
N ALA A 20 -3.26 2.39 9.80
CA ALA A 20 -2.80 3.77 9.99
C ALA A 20 -1.29 3.91 9.76
N PHE A 21 -0.49 2.94 10.24
CA PHE A 21 0.95 2.94 10.04
C PHE A 21 1.34 2.80 8.57
N ALA A 22 0.71 1.90 7.82
CA ALA A 22 0.99 1.73 6.40
C ALA A 22 0.56 2.96 5.58
N GLU A 23 -0.57 3.59 5.90
CA GLU A 23 -0.95 4.87 5.29
C GLU A 23 0.08 5.96 5.57
N HIS A 24 0.61 6.02 6.79
CA HIS A 24 1.67 6.98 7.14
C HIS A 24 2.95 6.72 6.34
N LEU A 25 3.39 5.47 6.22
CA LEU A 25 4.54 5.10 5.40
C LEU A 25 4.35 5.48 3.93
N LYS A 26 3.16 5.26 3.37
CA LYS A 26 2.82 5.68 1.99
C LYS A 26 2.94 7.19 1.81
N THR A 27 2.45 7.99 2.77
CA THR A 27 2.63 9.45 2.74
C THR A 27 4.10 9.86 2.82
N ILE A 28 4.91 9.18 3.65
CA ILE A 28 6.35 9.47 3.71
C ILE A 28 7.00 9.12 2.36
N LYS A 29 6.69 7.96 1.77
CA LYS A 29 7.19 7.55 0.45
C LYS A 29 6.88 8.60 -0.61
N GLU A 30 5.62 9.04 -0.70
CA GLU A 30 5.21 10.09 -1.65
C GLU A 30 5.98 11.40 -1.42
N SER A 31 6.27 11.76 -0.16
CA SER A 31 7.09 12.94 0.15
C SER A 31 8.55 12.77 -0.27
N LEU A 32 9.11 11.57 -0.19
CA LEU A 32 10.47 11.26 -0.67
C LEU A 32 10.52 11.33 -2.19
N GLU A 33 9.55 10.73 -2.90
CA GLU A 33 9.42 10.79 -4.36
C GLU A 33 9.37 12.25 -4.83
N ASN A 34 8.47 13.05 -4.26
CA ASN A 34 8.37 14.49 -4.56
C ASN A 34 9.66 15.29 -4.25
N THR A 35 10.47 14.83 -3.31
CA THR A 35 11.75 15.46 -2.98
C THR A 35 12.81 15.05 -3.99
N GLN A 36 12.85 13.77 -4.35
CA GLN A 36 13.76 13.21 -5.34
C GLN A 36 13.52 13.83 -6.73
N ASP A 37 12.26 14.02 -7.14
CA ASP A 37 11.91 14.69 -8.41
C ASP A 37 12.50 16.11 -8.51
N LYS A 38 12.48 16.86 -7.40
CA LYS A 38 13.08 18.20 -7.35
C LYS A 38 14.59 18.18 -7.46
N PHE A 39 15.23 17.13 -6.92
CA PHE A 39 16.67 16.94 -7.10
C PHE A 39 16.99 16.56 -8.54
N LEU A 40 16.16 15.73 -9.20
CA LEU A 40 16.32 15.36 -10.60
C LEU A 40 16.23 16.58 -11.53
N ASP A 41 15.25 17.46 -11.32
CA ASP A 41 15.12 18.72 -12.04
C ASP A 41 16.36 19.61 -11.86
N GLY A 42 16.93 19.64 -10.65
CA GLY A 42 18.16 20.37 -10.34
C GLY A 42 19.41 19.77 -10.97
N ILE A 43 19.54 18.44 -11.02
CA ILE A 43 20.69 17.74 -11.64
C ILE A 43 20.75 17.99 -13.15
N CYS A 44 19.62 18.21 -13.81
CA CYS A 44 19.58 18.42 -15.26
C CYS A 44 20.19 19.75 -15.75
N ASP A 45 20.44 20.72 -14.86
CA ASP A 45 20.79 22.10 -15.26
C ASP A 45 22.28 22.51 -15.09
N ASP A 46 23.15 21.76 -14.39
CA ASP A 46 24.61 22.04 -14.27
C ASP A 46 25.43 20.85 -13.68
N ASP A 47 26.78 20.92 -13.69
CA ASP A 47 27.69 19.92 -13.08
C ASP A 47 27.44 19.78 -11.56
N HIS A 48 26.74 18.71 -11.17
CA HIS A 48 26.19 18.51 -9.82
C HIS A 48 26.68 17.23 -9.12
N ASP A 49 27.99 17.02 -9.11
CA ASP A 49 28.64 15.93 -8.33
C ASP A 49 28.22 15.92 -6.84
N ASP A 50 27.82 17.06 -6.29
CA ASP A 50 27.39 17.21 -4.89
C ASP A 50 25.92 16.78 -4.63
N VAL A 51 25.09 16.64 -5.67
CA VAL A 51 23.65 16.36 -5.56
C VAL A 51 23.33 14.88 -5.79
N ILE A 52 24.15 14.19 -6.58
CA ILE A 52 24.02 12.75 -6.87
C ILE A 52 23.95 11.92 -5.57
N PRO A 53 24.83 12.12 -4.57
CA PRO A 53 24.77 11.32 -3.34
C PRO A 53 23.45 11.49 -2.58
N ALA A 54 22.88 12.71 -2.56
CA ALA A 54 21.61 12.97 -1.91
C ALA A 54 20.42 12.35 -2.67
N TYR A 55 20.50 12.32 -4.00
CA TYR A 55 19.51 11.63 -4.84
C TYR A 55 19.53 10.12 -4.59
N GLU A 56 20.72 9.51 -4.53
CA GLU A 56 20.89 8.07 -4.25
C GLU A 56 20.40 7.71 -2.83
N GLU A 57 20.72 8.52 -1.80
CA GLU A 57 20.23 8.29 -0.43
C GLU A 57 18.69 8.36 -0.32
N LEU A 58 18.05 9.22 -1.13
CA LEU A 58 16.59 9.27 -1.23
C LEU A 58 16.00 8.04 -1.92
N GLU A 59 16.69 7.48 -2.91
CA GLU A 59 16.29 6.24 -3.58
C GLU A 59 16.35 5.07 -2.59
N ASP A 60 17.47 4.92 -1.87
CA ASP A 60 17.65 3.91 -0.84
C ASP A 60 16.59 4.01 0.26
N SER A 61 16.31 5.23 0.73
CA SER A 61 15.27 5.47 1.74
C SER A 61 13.88 5.06 1.26
N GLN A 62 13.57 5.26 -0.02
CA GLN A 62 12.29 4.82 -0.60
C GLN A 62 12.18 3.30 -0.65
N TYR A 63 13.27 2.59 -1.00
CA TYR A 63 13.30 1.14 -0.97
C TYR A 63 13.07 0.58 0.43
N GLU A 64 13.69 1.17 1.46
CA GLU A 64 13.45 0.76 2.85
C GLU A 64 11.99 0.97 3.28
N ILE A 65 11.38 2.10 2.91
CA ILE A 65 9.98 2.35 3.20
C ILE A 65 9.07 1.37 2.47
N LEU A 66 9.36 1.03 1.22
CA LEU A 66 8.59 0.04 0.48
C LEU A 66 8.64 -1.33 1.18
N GLU A 67 9.82 -1.78 1.61
CA GLU A 67 9.96 -3.03 2.34
C GLU A 67 9.17 -3.02 3.67
N LEU A 68 9.14 -1.87 4.37
CA LEU A 68 8.34 -1.70 5.59
C LEU A 68 6.83 -1.73 5.32
N ILE A 69 6.38 -1.13 4.20
CA ILE A 69 4.98 -1.19 3.76
C ILE A 69 4.60 -2.65 3.51
N GLU A 70 5.38 -3.38 2.70
CA GLU A 70 5.13 -4.79 2.37
C GLU A 70 5.08 -5.68 3.62
N LYS A 71 6.04 -5.52 4.54
CA LYS A 71 6.04 -6.23 5.83
C LYS A 71 4.79 -5.93 6.66
N THR A 72 4.35 -4.67 6.66
CA THR A 72 3.18 -4.25 7.42
C THR A 72 1.90 -4.82 6.80
N GLU A 73 1.74 -4.71 5.48
CA GLU A 73 0.59 -5.25 4.73
C GLU A 73 0.51 -6.78 4.87
N PHE A 74 1.65 -7.48 4.81
CA PHE A 74 1.70 -8.91 5.09
C PHE A 74 1.22 -9.26 6.51
N ALA A 75 1.66 -8.51 7.53
CA ALA A 75 1.20 -8.71 8.90
C ALA A 75 -0.30 -8.39 9.08
N MET A 76 -0.86 -7.45 8.29
CA MET A 76 -2.31 -7.19 8.28
C MET A 76 -3.09 -8.40 7.78
N PHE A 77 -2.61 -9.10 6.74
CA PHE A 77 -3.23 -10.32 6.23
C PHE A 77 -3.32 -11.41 7.32
N GLU A 78 -2.24 -11.62 8.08
CA GLU A 78 -2.26 -12.57 9.21
C GLU A 78 -3.24 -12.13 10.32
N THR A 79 -3.31 -10.82 10.57
CA THR A 79 -4.23 -10.25 11.58
C THR A 79 -5.69 -10.39 11.15
N GLU A 80 -6.01 -10.18 9.88
CA GLU A 80 -7.35 -10.40 9.31
C GLU A 80 -7.78 -11.88 9.46
N ALA A 81 -6.88 -12.82 9.18
CA ALA A 81 -7.16 -14.25 9.37
C ALA A 81 -7.51 -14.57 10.83
N ALA A 82 -6.77 -14.02 11.80
CA ALA A 82 -7.09 -14.17 13.21
C ALA A 82 -8.45 -13.56 13.60
N LEU A 83 -8.83 -12.43 13.01
CA LEU A 83 -10.15 -11.82 13.19
C LEU A 83 -11.27 -12.71 12.62
N HIS A 84 -11.05 -13.37 11.49
CA HIS A 84 -12.00 -14.33 10.93
C HIS A 84 -12.23 -15.52 11.85
N ASP A 85 -11.17 -16.08 12.44
CA ASP A 85 -11.29 -17.17 13.42
C ASP A 85 -12.12 -16.72 14.64
N LEU A 86 -11.80 -15.55 15.21
CA LEU A 86 -12.54 -14.96 16.33
C LEU A 86 -14.00 -14.67 15.99
N PHE A 87 -14.29 -14.26 14.75
CA PHE A 87 -15.66 -14.01 14.30
C PHE A 87 -16.52 -15.28 14.32
N THR A 88 -15.93 -16.44 14.01
CA THR A 88 -16.64 -17.73 14.01
C THR A 88 -16.77 -18.37 15.39
N ASP A 89 -15.97 -17.95 16.38
CA ASP A 89 -16.00 -18.51 17.74
C ASP A 89 -17.31 -18.18 18.47
N ASN A 90 -17.98 -19.20 19.03
CA ASN A 90 -19.25 -19.06 19.75
C ASN A 90 -19.12 -18.35 21.11
N ASN A 91 -17.90 -18.22 21.64
CA ASN A 91 -17.61 -17.58 22.92
C ASN A 91 -17.34 -16.08 22.80
N VAL A 92 -17.24 -15.54 21.58
CA VAL A 92 -17.10 -14.11 21.32
C VAL A 92 -18.47 -13.46 21.29
N ASP A 93 -18.61 -12.36 22.03
CA ASP A 93 -19.88 -11.65 22.17
C ASP A 93 -20.32 -11.04 20.83
N SER A 94 -21.63 -10.97 20.61
CA SER A 94 -22.19 -10.42 19.36
C SER A 94 -21.81 -8.95 19.10
N SER A 95 -21.60 -8.16 20.15
CA SER A 95 -21.10 -6.79 20.02
C SER A 95 -19.66 -6.77 19.49
N VAL A 96 -18.79 -7.63 20.02
CA VAL A 96 -17.40 -7.74 19.56
C VAL A 96 -17.34 -8.27 18.12
N LYS A 97 -18.17 -9.26 17.76
CA LYS A 97 -18.29 -9.72 16.36
C LYS A 97 -18.70 -8.60 15.40
N THR A 98 -19.53 -7.67 15.87
CA THR A 98 -19.90 -6.48 15.09
C THR A 98 -18.69 -5.58 14.86
N GLU A 99 -17.89 -5.34 15.91
CA GLU A 99 -16.64 -4.56 15.81
C GLU A 99 -15.63 -5.23 14.87
N ILE A 100 -15.45 -6.56 14.96
CA ILE A 100 -14.63 -7.34 14.03
C ILE A 100 -15.07 -7.09 12.59
N SER A 101 -16.37 -7.16 12.31
CA SER A 101 -16.91 -6.91 10.97
C SER A 101 -16.63 -5.49 10.46
N TYR A 102 -16.68 -4.49 11.34
CA TYR A 102 -16.32 -3.11 10.99
C TYR A 102 -14.82 -2.94 10.74
N CYS A 103 -13.98 -3.61 11.52
CA CYS A 103 -12.52 -3.62 11.32
C CYS A 103 -12.15 -4.25 9.98
N VAL A 104 -12.67 -5.43 9.66
CA VAL A 104 -12.45 -6.10 8.36
C VAL A 104 -12.91 -5.23 7.19
N LYS A 105 -14.07 -4.56 7.30
CA LYS A 105 -14.53 -3.63 6.24
C LYS A 105 -13.58 -2.45 6.02
N ARG A 106 -12.96 -1.92 7.08
CA ARG A 106 -11.96 -0.85 6.96
C ARG A 106 -10.70 -1.36 6.28
N TYR A 107 -10.24 -2.56 6.63
CA TYR A 107 -9.13 -3.20 5.95
C TYR A 107 -9.41 -3.44 4.46
N GLN A 108 -10.61 -3.92 4.11
CA GLN A 108 -11.02 -4.06 2.71
C GLN A 108 -11.06 -2.73 1.95
N ALA A 109 -11.49 -1.65 2.61
CA ALA A 109 -11.46 -0.31 2.01
C ALA A 109 -10.02 0.16 1.77
N TYR A 110 -9.11 -0.13 2.71
CA TYR A 110 -7.69 0.12 2.55
C TYR A 110 -7.10 -0.67 1.36
N LEU A 111 -7.34 -1.99 1.26
CA LEU A 111 -6.89 -2.79 0.13
C LEU A 111 -7.40 -2.25 -1.21
N SER A 112 -8.68 -1.88 -1.29
CA SER A 112 -9.26 -1.30 -2.50
C SER A 112 -8.60 0.03 -2.89
N LYS A 113 -8.07 0.80 -1.92
CA LYS A 113 -7.29 2.00 -2.18
C LYS A 113 -5.90 1.63 -2.72
N CYS A 114 -5.22 0.65 -2.10
CA CYS A 114 -3.93 0.14 -2.59
C CYS A 114 -4.00 -0.36 -4.04
N ASP A 115 -5.05 -1.13 -4.38
CA ASP A 115 -5.25 -1.65 -5.74
C ASP A 115 -5.40 -0.52 -6.78
N LYS A 116 -6.11 0.55 -6.42
CA LYS A 116 -6.27 1.73 -7.29
C LYS A 116 -4.94 2.45 -7.49
N GLU A 117 -4.20 2.69 -6.41
CA GLU A 117 -2.86 3.30 -6.47
C GLU A 117 -1.92 2.50 -7.38
N TYR A 118 -1.96 1.16 -7.29
CA TYR A 118 -1.16 0.28 -8.16
C TYR A 118 -1.56 0.39 -9.63
N VAL A 119 -2.86 0.41 -9.94
CA VAL A 119 -3.35 0.58 -11.32
C VAL A 119 -3.01 1.96 -11.89
N GLU A 120 -3.09 3.02 -11.08
CA GLU A 120 -2.75 4.38 -11.51
C GLU A 120 -1.25 4.55 -11.80
N THR A 121 -0.39 3.89 -11.02
CA THR A 121 1.07 3.95 -11.17
C THR A 121 1.62 3.00 -12.24
N HIS A 122 1.06 1.80 -12.40
CA HIS A 122 1.63 0.74 -13.25
C HIS A 122 0.70 0.29 -14.40
N GLY A 123 -0.56 0.74 -14.44
CA GLY A 123 -1.58 0.26 -15.40
C GLY A 123 -1.55 0.89 -16.79
N SER A 124 -0.63 1.83 -17.06
CA SER A 124 -0.50 2.51 -18.36
C SER A 124 0.53 1.84 -19.28
N TYR A 125 0.33 0.57 -19.61
CA TYR A 125 0.97 -0.09 -20.77
C TYR A 125 -0.04 -0.95 -21.52
N THR A 126 -1.06 -0.31 -22.09
CA THR A 126 -1.75 -0.84 -23.27
C THR A 126 -1.80 0.25 -24.34
N ALA A 127 -0.63 0.63 -24.86
CA ALA A 127 -0.53 1.36 -26.12
C ALA A 127 -0.70 0.35 -27.27
N GLY A 128 -1.65 0.65 -28.16
CA GLY A 128 -2.18 -0.27 -29.16
C GLY A 128 -1.17 -0.76 -30.19
N THR A 129 -1.32 -2.03 -30.57
CA THR A 129 -0.90 -2.51 -31.88
C THR A 129 -2.08 -2.34 -32.85
N GLU A 130 -2.10 -1.15 -33.44
CA GLU A 130 -2.48 -0.82 -34.82
C GLU A 130 -3.43 -1.78 -35.56
N GLU A 131 -4.63 -1.28 -35.80
CA GLU A 131 -5.32 -1.50 -37.07
C GLU A 131 -4.39 -1.09 -38.23
N GLU A 132 -3.81 -2.08 -38.93
CA GLU A 132 -3.29 -1.88 -40.29
C GLU A 132 -3.94 -2.89 -41.25
N ASN A 133 -5.27 -2.82 -41.31
CA ASN A 133 -6.05 -3.38 -42.41
C ASN A 133 -6.54 -2.22 -43.29
N ARG A 134 -5.81 -1.93 -44.37
CA ARG A 134 -6.35 -1.83 -45.76
C ARG A 134 -5.55 -0.85 -46.65
N ALA A 135 -4.86 -1.48 -47.61
CA ALA A 135 -4.66 -1.10 -49.00
C ALA A 135 -3.67 0.04 -49.34
N ASP A 136 -2.57 -0.36 -49.97
CA ASP A 136 -2.22 -0.05 -51.37
C ASP A 136 -1.49 -1.29 -51.93
N ALA A 137 -1.99 -2.03 -52.93
CA ALA A 137 -2.11 -1.67 -54.35
C ALA A 137 -0.77 -1.20 -54.94
N GLU A 138 0.09 -2.14 -55.37
CA GLU A 138 0.87 -2.13 -56.62
C GLU A 138 2.07 -3.11 -56.54
N GLN A 139 1.92 -4.30 -57.12
CA GLN A 139 2.76 -4.87 -58.20
C GLN A 139 2.27 -6.26 -58.62
#